data_AF-A0AAV2RGR4-F1
#
_entry.id   AF-A0AAV2RGR4-F1
#
_cell.length_a   1.000
_cell.length_b   1.000
_cell.length_c   1.000
_cell.angle_alpha   90.00
_cell.angle_beta   90.00
_cell.angle_gamma   90.00
#
_symmetry.space_group_name_H-M   'P 1'
#
loop_
_entity.id
_entity.type
_entity.pdbx_description
1 polymer ?
#
loop_
_entity_poly.entity_id
_entity_poly.type
_entity_poly.pdbx_seq_one_letter_code
_entity_poly.pdbx_strand_id
1 'polypeptide(L)'
;ESVMSCYYTNWAIYRQDLGAVAPEDITDLADVCTHLIYAFAGLNEDTGEIKVTDPIADLCPGDPGAEAWSHCGFKKITDLKNNHPSLKILLAVGGADSGAIF
;
A
#
# COMPACT_ATOMS: atom_id res chain seq x y z
N GLU A 1 -1.18 1.05 25.41
CA GLU A 1 -1.91 1.73 24.31
C GLU A 1 -2.57 0.65 23.46
N SER A 2 -3.80 0.85 23.01
CA SER A 2 -4.50 -0.13 22.17
C SER A 2 -4.06 0.01 20.72
N VAL A 3 -3.88 -1.11 20.02
CA VAL A 3 -3.46 -1.12 18.61
C VAL A 3 -4.67 -1.44 17.72
N MET A 4 -4.99 -0.56 16.77
CA MET A 4 -5.93 -0.81 15.69
C MET A 4 -5.17 -0.79 14.37
N SER A 5 -5.04 -1.96 13.76
CA SER A 5 -4.31 -2.16 12.51
C SER A 5 -5.27 -2.26 11.34
N CYS A 6 -5.07 -1.42 10.34
CA CYS A 6 -5.89 -1.37 9.13
C CYS A 6 -5.02 -1.72 7.93
N TYR A 7 -5.51 -2.62 7.09
CA TYR A 7 -4.82 -2.98 5.84
C TYR A 7 -5.39 -2.17 4.68
N TYR A 8 -4.50 -1.54 3.91
CA TYR A 8 -4.81 -0.99 2.60
C TYR A 8 -4.22 -1.90 1.54
N THR A 9 -5.07 -2.48 0.70
CA THR A 9 -4.67 -3.41 -0.36
C THR A 9 -4.51 -2.67 -1.68
N ASN A 10 -3.35 -2.73 -2.32
CA ASN A 10 -3.04 -1.97 -3.54
C ASN A 10 -4.00 -2.26 -4.70
N TRP A 11 -4.52 -3.49 -4.80
CA TRP A 11 -5.52 -3.87 -5.80
C TRP A 11 -6.94 -3.32 -5.55
N ALA A 12 -7.17 -2.59 -4.44
CA ALA A 12 -8.46 -1.98 -4.17
C ALA A 12 -8.84 -0.94 -5.24
N ILE A 13 -7.86 -0.36 -5.93
CA ILE A 13 -8.09 0.59 -7.03
C ILE A 13 -8.78 -0.04 -8.25
N TYR A 14 -8.74 -1.36 -8.37
CA TYR A 14 -9.31 -2.10 -9.52
C TYR A 14 -10.70 -2.67 -9.25
N ARG A 15 -11.24 -2.48 -8.05
CA ARG A 15 -12.61 -2.92 -7.74
C ARG A 15 -13.61 -2.12 -8.58
N GLN A 16 -14.77 -2.70 -8.84
CA GLN A 16 -15.79 -2.07 -9.67
C GLN A 16 -16.63 -1.06 -8.88
N ASP A 17 -17.10 -0.03 -9.60
CA ASP A 17 -18.04 0.98 -9.11
C ASP A 17 -17.60 1.61 -7.77
N LEU A 18 -18.53 1.72 -6.82
CA LEU A 18 -18.31 2.26 -5.48
C LEU A 18 -17.41 1.39 -4.59
N GLY A 19 -16.95 0.24 -5.10
CA GLY A 19 -16.01 -0.63 -4.41
C GLY A 19 -14.55 -0.24 -4.62
N ALA A 20 -14.25 0.58 -5.63
CA ALA A 20 -12.91 1.13 -5.87
C ALA A 20 -12.50 2.02 -4.71
N VAL A 21 -11.29 1.83 -4.19
CA VAL A 21 -10.72 2.66 -3.13
C VAL A 21 -9.32 3.04 -3.55
N ALA A 22 -9.14 4.32 -3.88
CA ALA A 22 -7.84 4.92 -4.13
C ALA A 22 -7.16 5.36 -2.81
N PRO A 23 -5.84 5.59 -2.80
CA PRO A 23 -5.15 6.06 -1.60
C PRO A 23 -5.73 7.35 -1.00
N GLU A 24 -6.33 8.22 -1.82
CA GLU A 24 -6.96 9.46 -1.39
C GLU A 24 -8.24 9.23 -0.59
N ASP A 25 -8.97 8.16 -0.89
CA ASP A 25 -10.28 7.85 -0.31
C ASP A 25 -10.18 7.35 1.14
N ILE A 26 -8.98 7.03 1.62
CA ILE A 26 -8.76 6.47 2.96
C ILE A 26 -8.26 7.50 3.99
N THR A 27 -8.27 8.79 3.64
CA THR A 27 -7.82 9.85 4.55
C THR A 27 -8.61 9.82 5.88
N ASP A 28 -9.93 9.64 5.82
CA ASP A 28 -10.78 9.55 7.02
C ASP A 28 -10.53 8.25 7.82
N LEU A 29 -10.07 7.17 7.15
CA LEU A 29 -9.70 5.93 7.84
C LEU A 29 -8.40 6.11 8.65
N ALA A 30 -7.52 7.02 8.26
CA ALA A 30 -6.29 7.32 8.99
C ALA A 30 -6.55 7.84 10.42
N ASP A 31 -7.71 8.47 10.66
CA ASP A 31 -8.09 8.99 11.98
C ASP A 31 -8.57 7.91 12.96
N VAL A 32 -9.04 6.78 12.43
CA VAL A 32 -9.46 5.65 13.27
C VAL A 32 -8.31 4.68 13.50
N CYS A 33 -7.45 4.45 12.52
CA CYS A 33 -6.36 3.48 12.62
C CYS A 33 -5.18 4.02 13.44
N THR A 34 -4.56 3.17 14.28
CA THR A 34 -3.26 3.52 14.89
C THR A 34 -2.08 3.03 14.05
N HIS A 35 -2.30 1.96 13.28
CA HIS A 35 -1.35 1.41 12.32
C HIS A 35 -2.04 1.19 10.98
N LEU A 36 -1.48 1.75 9.91
CA LEU A 36 -1.89 1.49 8.54
C LEU A 36 -0.84 0.61 7.86
N ILE A 37 -1.29 -0.49 7.27
CA ILE A 37 -0.43 -1.51 6.68
C ILE A 37 -0.71 -1.55 5.19
N TYR A 38 0.27 -1.15 4.37
CA TYR A 38 0.20 -1.25 2.93
C TYR A 38 0.45 -2.70 2.50
N ALA A 39 -0.46 -3.28 1.74
CA ALA A 39 -0.43 -4.66 1.29
C ALA A 39 -0.48 -4.70 -0.25
N PHE A 40 0.47 -5.32 -0.94
CA PHE A 40 1.70 -5.94 -0.46
C PHE A 40 2.88 -5.59 -1.35
N ALA A 41 4.08 -5.50 -0.77
CA ALA A 41 5.30 -5.72 -1.54
C ALA A 41 5.60 -7.22 -1.63
N GLY A 42 6.34 -7.61 -2.66
CA GLY A 42 6.75 -8.98 -2.87
C GLY A 42 8.20 -9.21 -2.45
N LEU A 43 8.64 -10.46 -2.56
CA LEU A 43 10.05 -10.82 -2.48
C LEU A 43 10.51 -11.36 -3.85
N ASN A 44 11.72 -11.02 -4.26
CA ASN A 44 12.41 -11.72 -5.33
C ASN A 44 12.89 -13.07 -4.78
N GLU A 45 12.48 -14.17 -5.40
CA GLU A 45 12.78 -15.52 -4.91
C GLU A 45 14.26 -15.89 -5.04
N ASP A 46 14.96 -15.32 -6.03
CA ASP A 46 16.37 -15.60 -6.29
C ASP A 46 17.28 -14.74 -5.40
N THR A 47 16.94 -13.46 -5.22
CA THR A 47 17.81 -12.49 -4.50
C THR A 47 17.38 -12.24 -3.06
N GLY A 48 16.15 -12.56 -2.68
CA GLY A 48 15.58 -12.23 -1.38
C GLY A 48 15.30 -10.73 -1.19
N GLU A 49 15.37 -9.92 -2.25
CA GLU A 49 15.13 -8.48 -2.18
C GLU A 49 13.63 -8.16 -2.26
N ILE A 50 13.22 -7.07 -1.61
CA ILE A 50 11.84 -6.57 -1.72
C ILE A 50 11.59 -6.11 -3.16
N LYS A 51 10.46 -6.52 -3.74
CA LYS A 51 10.03 -6.11 -5.08
C LYS A 51 8.65 -5.44 -5.06
N VAL A 52 8.43 -4.55 -6.01
CA VAL A 52 7.12 -4.00 -6.32
C VAL A 52 6.24 -5.11 -6.91
N THR A 53 4.98 -5.21 -6.48
CA THR A 53 4.05 -6.23 -6.99
C THR A 53 3.16 -5.69 -8.11
N ASP A 54 2.80 -4.41 -8.03
CA ASP A 54 1.98 -3.74 -9.03
C ASP A 54 2.50 -2.32 -9.32
N PRO A 55 3.31 -2.14 -10.38
CA PRO A 55 3.84 -0.82 -10.75
C PRO A 55 2.77 0.24 -11.06
N ILE A 56 1.56 -0.15 -11.45
CA ILE A 56 0.47 0.79 -11.73
C ILE A 56 -0.12 1.29 -10.41
N ALA A 57 -0.39 0.39 -9.46
CA ALA A 57 -0.95 0.80 -8.17
C ALA A 57 0.09 1.48 -7.26
N ASP A 58 1.32 0.95 -7.24
CA ASP A 58 2.29 1.23 -6.20
C ASP A 58 3.18 2.46 -6.48
N LEU A 59 3.65 2.61 -7.73
CA LEU A 59 4.66 3.59 -8.11
C LEU A 59 4.06 4.91 -8.58
N CYS A 60 4.88 5.95 -8.63
CA CYS A 60 4.52 7.25 -9.20
C CYS A 60 4.93 7.38 -10.67
N PRO A 61 4.19 8.18 -11.46
CA PRO A 61 4.65 8.58 -12.79
C PRO A 61 6.06 9.19 -12.71
N GLY A 62 6.99 8.62 -13.47
CA GLY A 62 8.41 9.00 -13.47
C GLY A 62 9.33 8.08 -12.65
N ASP A 63 8.78 7.21 -11.80
CA ASP A 63 9.57 6.16 -11.15
C ASP A 63 10.00 5.08 -12.19
N PRO A 64 11.15 4.41 -11.99
CA PRO A 64 11.56 3.31 -12.84
C PRO A 64 10.51 2.18 -12.88
N GLY A 65 10.02 1.86 -14.07
CA GLY A 65 9.00 0.81 -14.28
C GLY A 65 7.56 1.27 -14.04
N ALA A 66 7.33 2.54 -13.75
CA ALA A 66 5.99 3.11 -13.64
C ALA A 66 5.45 3.58 -14.99
N GLU A 67 4.13 3.58 -15.10
CA GLU A 67 3.41 4.16 -16.23
C GLU A 67 3.02 5.62 -15.94
N ALA A 68 2.69 6.37 -16.99
CA ALA A 68 2.26 7.76 -16.85
C ALA A 68 0.97 7.93 -16.01
N TRP A 69 0.18 6.85 -15.89
CA TRP A 69 -1.05 6.78 -15.11
C TRP A 69 -0.91 5.99 -13.80
N SER A 70 0.32 5.68 -13.35
CA SER A 70 0.49 5.02 -12.06
C SER A 70 -0.04 5.87 -10.89
N HIS A 71 -0.49 5.22 -9.83
CA HIS A 71 -1.34 5.81 -8.79
C HIS A 71 -0.58 6.30 -7.55
N CYS A 72 0.74 6.15 -7.47
CA CYS A 72 1.57 6.57 -6.34
C CYS A 72 1.19 5.91 -5.00
N GLY A 73 0.70 4.67 -4.99
CA GLY A 73 0.16 4.02 -3.79
C GLY A 73 1.09 4.10 -2.58
N PHE A 74 2.36 3.72 -2.73
CA PHE A 74 3.33 3.80 -1.62
C PHE A 74 3.47 5.22 -1.09
N LYS A 75 3.71 6.17 -1.99
CA LYS A 75 3.95 7.57 -1.65
C LYS A 75 2.73 8.18 -0.94
N LYS A 76 1.56 8.07 -1.55
CA LYS A 76 0.32 8.70 -1.03
C LYS A 76 -0.06 8.15 0.34
N ILE A 77 0.09 6.84 0.53
CA ILE A 77 -0.16 6.22 1.83
C ILE A 77 0.85 6.75 2.87
N THR A 78 2.15 6.79 2.54
CA THR A 78 3.14 7.34 3.47
C THR A 78 2.94 8.82 3.80
N ASP A 79 2.45 9.61 2.83
CA ASP A 79 2.17 11.04 2.99
C ASP A 79 1.01 11.33 3.96
N LEU A 80 0.17 10.35 4.31
CA LEU A 80 -0.85 10.51 5.35
C LEU A 80 -0.25 10.94 6.70
N LYS A 81 1.01 10.57 6.97
CA LYS A 81 1.71 11.01 8.20
C LYS A 81 1.90 12.52 8.30
N ASN A 82 1.82 13.25 7.18
CA ASN A 82 1.91 14.71 7.19
C ASN A 82 0.73 15.33 7.95
N ASN A 83 -0.45 14.71 7.88
CA ASN A 83 -1.67 15.18 8.55
C ASN A 83 -2.06 14.32 9.77
N HIS A 84 -1.58 13.07 9.85
CA HIS A 84 -1.82 12.15 10.96
C HIS A 84 -0.48 11.70 11.57
N PRO A 85 0.27 12.58 12.28
CA PRO A 85 1.65 12.31 12.70
C PRO A 85 1.82 11.16 13.70
N SER A 86 0.75 10.79 14.42
CA SER A 86 0.73 9.62 15.31
C SER A 86 0.59 8.30 14.56
N LEU A 87 0.04 8.31 13.33
CA LEU A 87 -0.19 7.12 12.53
C LEU A 87 1.13 6.40 12.22
N LYS A 88 1.17 5.10 12.51
CA LYS A 88 2.28 4.23 12.10
C LYS A 88 1.96 3.62 10.76
N ILE A 89 2.91 3.69 9.83
CA ILE A 89 2.76 3.11 8.50
C ILE A 89 3.77 1.98 8.35
N LEU A 90 3.29 0.83 7.94
CA LEU A 90 4.03 -0.41 7.76
C LEU A 90 3.81 -0.91 6.33
N LEU A 91 4.83 -1.56 5.76
CA LEU A 91 4.72 -2.29 4.50
C LEU A 91 4.64 -3.79 4.82
N ALA A 92 3.57 -4.45 4.39
CA ALA A 92 3.49 -5.89 4.44
C ALA A 92 4.19 -6.50 3.21
N VAL A 93 5.05 -7.48 3.44
CA VAL A 93 5.76 -8.23 2.40
C VAL A 93 5.21 -9.65 2.34
N GLY A 94 4.78 -10.11 1.16
CA GLY A 94 4.18 -11.44 0.96
C GLY A 94 2.67 -11.36 0.69
N GLY A 95 1.89 -12.17 1.42
CA GLY A 95 0.44 -12.33 1.19
C GLY A 95 0.10 -13.72 0.64
N ALA A 96 -1.19 -14.05 0.56
CA ALA A 96 -1.64 -15.40 0.18
C ALA A 96 -1.12 -15.84 -1.21
N ASP A 97 -1.12 -14.92 -2.17
CA ASP A 97 -0.70 -15.20 -3.55
C ASP A 97 0.82 -15.26 -3.74
N SER A 98 1.61 -14.85 -2.74
CA SER A 98 3.07 -14.91 -2.80
C SER A 98 3.65 -16.28 -2.45
N GLY A 99 2.79 -17.26 -2.16
CA GLY A 99 3.22 -18.50 -1.51
C GLY A 99 3.67 -18.23 -0.07
N ALA A 100 3.66 -19.26 0.79
CA ALA A 100 4.18 -19.10 2.13
C ALA A 100 5.68 -18.78 2.05
N ILE A 101 6.06 -17.51 2.26
CA ILE A 101 7.47 -17.10 2.32
C ILE A 101 8.09 -17.48 3.69
N PHE A 102 7.41 -18.33 4.47
CA PHE A 102 7.90 -19.03 5.66
C PHE A 102 7.16 -20.35 5.86
#